data_AF-A0AA35X684-F1
#
_entry.id   AF-A0AA35X684-F1
#
_cell.length_a   1.000
_cell.length_b   1.000
_cell.length_c   1.000
_cell.angle_alpha   90.00
_cell.angle_beta   90.00
_cell.angle_gamma   90.00
#
_symmetry.space_group_name_H-M   'P 1'
#
loop_
_entity.id
_entity.type
_entity.pdbx_description
1 polymer ?
#
loop_
_entity_poly.entity_id
_entity_poly.type
_entity_poly.pdbx_seq_one_letter_code
_entity_poly.pdbx_strand_id
1 'polypeptide(L)'
;MKTITIDRNKRLRQEASLGHNRWHPDIPPILEADPGEEVVLETRDASDSQIVPTMTSADLGGLDAKVGHPLTGPVYVKGAEPGDLLEIEYLDIVAQPRGWTRNRPGAGFLRDVFTEPYLVHWNISDGWATSEQIPGVRIPDGSFMGTAGLAPSHTQLVAWAEREADWVRRGGQAAPPDPEDAVPAGGTIANEGLRTIPPRENCGNVDAKQLTKGSRLFVPVAVDGGLYSAGDGHFAQGDGEVCITAIEMGATAAVRFVVHKGEAARHNMTRFQGSPIPTISCLQNGRRPATSSPRWVSQFGPMGLRKGKEACRWRPGTPCST
;
A
#
# COMPACT_ATOMS: atom_id res chain seq x y z
N MET A 1 1.79 6.70 22.73
CA MET A 1 1.86 6.96 21.28
C MET A 1 3.31 7.07 20.90
N LYS A 2 3.81 6.15 20.08
CA LYS A 2 5.17 6.19 19.52
C LYS A 2 5.12 6.80 18.13
N THR A 3 6.18 7.51 17.75
CA THR A 3 6.19 8.25 16.47
C THR A 3 7.54 8.08 15.78
N ILE A 4 7.53 7.85 14.47
CA ILE A 4 8.68 8.05 13.60
C ILE A 4 8.44 9.34 12.81
N THR A 5 9.18 10.38 13.15
CA THR A 5 9.17 11.67 12.45
C THR A 5 10.32 11.73 11.46
N ILE A 6 10.12 12.38 10.31
CA ILE A 6 11.14 12.53 9.26
C ILE A 6 11.29 13.99 8.85
N ASP A 7 12.42 14.36 8.26
CA ASP A 7 12.53 15.61 7.53
C ASP A 7 12.14 15.38 6.07
N ARG A 8 10.94 15.87 5.68
CA ARG A 8 10.42 15.76 4.30
C ARG A 8 11.20 16.61 3.29
N ASN A 9 12.14 17.45 3.72
CA ASN A 9 13.08 18.13 2.83
C ASN A 9 14.34 17.29 2.55
N LYS A 10 14.52 16.17 3.26
CA LYS A 10 15.62 15.23 3.06
C LYS A 10 15.14 13.98 2.35
N ARG A 11 16.04 13.41 1.57
CA ARG A 11 15.92 12.09 0.93
C ARG A 11 16.03 10.98 1.97
N LEU A 12 15.44 9.82 1.70
CA LEU A 12 15.57 8.65 2.56
C LEU A 12 17.04 8.26 2.80
N ARG A 13 17.91 8.37 1.78
CA ARG A 13 19.35 8.07 1.94
C ARG A 13 20.06 8.96 2.96
N GLN A 14 19.53 10.16 3.22
CA GLN A 14 20.07 11.10 4.22
C GLN A 14 19.53 10.81 5.63
N GLU A 15 18.49 9.96 5.73
CA GLU A 15 17.84 9.54 6.96
C GLU A 15 17.67 8.00 6.98
N ALA A 16 18.72 7.28 6.59
CA ALA A 16 18.69 5.82 6.40
C ALA A 16 18.34 5.01 7.68
N SER A 17 18.41 5.63 8.85
CA SER A 17 17.96 5.03 10.12
C SER A 17 16.46 5.15 10.37
N LEU A 18 15.74 5.90 9.52
CA LEU A 18 14.32 6.20 9.67
C LEU A 18 13.42 5.45 8.66
N GLY A 19 14.02 4.66 7.76
CA GLY A 19 13.27 3.93 6.74
C GLY A 19 14.13 3.04 5.85
N HIS A 20 13.48 2.43 4.86
CA HIS A 20 14.11 1.59 3.84
C HIS A 20 13.32 1.62 2.53
N ASN A 21 13.91 1.14 1.44
CA ASN A 21 13.20 0.97 0.17
C ASN A 21 13.39 -0.43 -0.44
N ARG A 22 13.64 -1.41 0.42
CA ARG A 22 13.83 -2.82 0.07
C ARG A 22 13.14 -3.70 1.11
N TRP A 23 12.38 -4.69 0.68
CA TRP A 23 11.87 -5.71 1.61
C TRP A 23 12.97 -6.74 1.89
N HIS A 24 13.39 -6.84 3.16
CA HIS A 24 14.37 -7.81 3.62
C HIS A 24 14.14 -8.16 5.11
N PRO A 25 14.24 -9.44 5.53
CA PRO A 25 14.01 -9.88 6.91
C PRO A 25 14.96 -9.24 7.93
N ASP A 26 16.20 -8.96 7.52
CA ASP A 26 17.26 -8.52 8.43
C ASP A 26 17.33 -6.99 8.61
N ILE A 27 16.35 -6.23 8.13
CA ILE A 27 16.31 -4.78 8.39
C ILE A 27 15.98 -4.60 9.88
N PRO A 28 16.85 -3.93 10.66
CA PRO A 28 16.61 -3.75 12.07
C PRO A 28 15.39 -2.85 12.30
N PRO A 29 14.58 -3.11 13.34
CA PRO A 29 13.45 -2.26 13.65
C PRO A 29 13.91 -0.89 14.15
N ILE A 30 13.15 0.13 13.81
CA ILE A 30 13.38 1.52 14.24
C ILE A 30 12.73 1.77 15.60
N LEU A 31 11.58 1.15 15.83
CA LEU A 31 10.89 1.17 17.11
C LEU A 31 10.20 -0.16 17.38
N GLU A 32 9.96 -0.42 18.66
CA GLU A 32 9.10 -1.51 19.11
C GLU A 32 7.77 -0.94 19.60
N ALA A 33 6.66 -1.64 19.34
CA ALA A 33 5.33 -1.30 19.81
C ALA A 33 4.69 -2.49 20.54
N ASP A 34 3.98 -2.22 21.63
CA ASP A 34 3.14 -3.22 22.27
C ASP A 34 1.81 -3.37 21.49
N PRO A 35 1.20 -4.57 21.40
CA PRO A 35 -0.13 -4.71 20.82
C PRO A 35 -1.15 -3.76 21.48
N GLY A 36 -1.95 -3.08 20.67
CA GLY A 36 -2.88 -2.02 21.10
C GLY A 36 -2.25 -0.63 21.23
N GLU A 37 -0.93 -0.49 21.18
CA GLU A 37 -0.25 0.81 21.18
C GLU A 37 -0.41 1.52 19.82
N GLU A 38 -0.69 2.82 19.87
CA GLU A 38 -0.76 3.67 18.68
C GLU A 38 0.64 4.09 18.22
N VAL A 39 0.89 3.91 16.92
CA VAL A 39 2.13 4.30 16.25
C VAL A 39 1.81 5.27 15.12
N VAL A 40 2.57 6.36 15.06
CA VAL A 40 2.46 7.38 14.01
C VAL A 40 3.70 7.34 13.13
N LEU A 41 3.49 7.28 11.82
CA LEU A 41 4.54 7.20 10.80
C LEU A 41 4.42 8.39 9.85
N GLU A 42 5.40 9.28 9.86
CA GLU A 42 5.53 10.28 8.80
C GLU A 42 6.22 9.67 7.58
N THR A 43 5.65 9.86 6.40
CA THR A 43 6.14 9.27 5.15
C THR A 43 6.47 10.34 4.12
N ARG A 44 7.39 9.97 3.22
CA ARG A 44 7.67 10.68 1.97
C ARG A 44 6.69 10.21 0.90
N ASP A 45 6.55 10.98 -0.18
CA ASP A 45 5.85 10.51 -1.38
C ASP A 45 6.64 9.40 -2.10
N ALA A 46 5.98 8.74 -3.06
CA ALA A 46 6.54 7.64 -3.85
C ALA A 46 7.87 7.94 -4.55
N SER A 47 8.14 9.22 -4.86
CA SER A 47 9.37 9.68 -5.50
C SER A 47 10.50 9.93 -4.50
N ASP A 48 10.27 9.70 -3.21
CA ASP A 48 11.18 10.06 -2.11
C ASP A 48 11.36 11.58 -1.96
N SER A 49 10.35 12.36 -2.37
CA SER A 49 10.31 13.83 -2.36
C SER A 49 11.13 14.47 -3.49
N GLN A 50 11.23 13.84 -4.67
CA GLN A 50 11.98 14.41 -5.81
C GLN A 50 11.15 15.44 -6.54
N ILE A 51 9.86 15.12 -6.69
CA ILE A 51 8.96 15.91 -7.50
C ILE A 51 8.47 17.08 -6.67
N VAL A 52 8.95 18.27 -7.02
CA VAL A 52 8.59 19.53 -6.37
C VAL A 52 7.70 20.38 -7.27
N PRO A 53 6.89 21.31 -6.73
CA PRO A 53 5.87 22.04 -7.49
C PRO A 53 6.36 22.85 -8.70
N THR A 54 7.66 23.16 -8.76
CA THR A 54 8.27 23.92 -9.86
C THR A 54 8.69 23.04 -11.03
N MET A 55 8.67 21.71 -10.88
CA MET A 55 9.08 20.79 -11.93
C MET A 55 8.00 20.64 -13.00
N THR A 56 8.45 20.33 -14.21
CA THR A 56 7.63 19.97 -15.36
C THR A 56 7.92 18.52 -15.79
N SER A 57 7.17 18.00 -16.75
CA SER A 57 7.43 16.66 -17.30
C SER A 57 8.82 16.53 -17.94
N ALA A 58 9.44 17.64 -18.39
CA ALA A 58 10.79 17.66 -18.95
C ALA A 58 11.87 17.33 -17.91
N ASP A 59 11.60 17.60 -16.63
CA ASP A 59 12.57 17.41 -15.54
C ASP A 59 12.59 15.97 -15.01
N LEU A 60 11.56 15.17 -15.32
CA LEU A 60 11.38 13.81 -14.79
C LEU A 60 12.50 12.84 -15.18
N GLY A 61 13.21 13.10 -16.28
CA GLY A 61 14.33 12.28 -16.73
C GLY A 61 15.60 12.40 -15.87
N GLY A 62 15.70 13.44 -15.04
CA GLY A 62 16.85 13.67 -14.15
C GLY A 62 16.70 13.06 -12.75
N LEU A 63 15.64 12.29 -12.51
CA LEU A 63 15.35 11.71 -11.21
C LEU A 63 16.07 10.37 -10.98
N ASP A 64 16.50 10.14 -9.75
CA ASP A 64 16.97 8.85 -9.26
C ASP A 64 15.84 7.81 -9.48
N ALA A 65 16.13 6.76 -10.24
CA ALA A 65 15.10 5.88 -10.80
C ALA A 65 14.72 4.71 -9.87
N LYS A 66 15.53 4.40 -8.85
CA LYS A 66 15.39 3.19 -8.02
C LYS A 66 15.07 3.49 -6.56
N VAL A 67 14.80 4.75 -6.24
CA VAL A 67 14.41 5.21 -4.89
C VAL A 67 13.03 4.72 -4.46
N GLY A 68 12.11 4.55 -5.41
CA GLY A 68 10.72 4.22 -5.15
C GLY A 68 10.54 2.75 -4.70
N HIS A 69 9.73 2.47 -3.67
CA HIS A 69 9.08 3.37 -2.70
C HIS A 69 9.90 3.51 -1.41
N PRO A 70 10.08 4.74 -0.87
CA PRO A 70 10.65 4.97 0.46
C PRO A 70 9.61 4.64 1.55
N LEU A 71 9.93 3.71 2.43
CA LEU A 71 9.05 3.27 3.51
C LEU A 71 9.60 3.76 4.85
N THR A 72 8.70 4.27 5.70
CA THR A 72 8.99 4.57 7.10
C THR A 72 8.71 3.31 7.92
N GLY A 73 9.67 2.91 8.74
CA GLY A 73 9.70 1.62 9.43
C GLY A 73 11.03 0.89 9.23
N PRO A 74 11.25 -0.30 9.84
CA PRO A 74 10.19 -1.16 10.36
C PRO A 74 9.79 -0.91 11.82
N VAL A 75 8.52 -1.15 12.12
CA VAL A 75 7.94 -1.25 13.46
C VAL A 75 7.93 -2.71 13.89
N TYR A 76 8.57 -3.03 15.01
CA TYR A 76 8.54 -4.36 15.62
C TYR A 76 7.36 -4.46 16.59
N VAL A 77 6.41 -5.35 16.35
CA VAL A 77 5.25 -5.57 17.23
C VAL A 77 5.55 -6.69 18.21
N LYS A 78 5.68 -6.36 19.50
CA LYS A 78 6.09 -7.34 20.52
C LYS A 78 5.12 -8.52 20.60
N GLY A 79 5.68 -9.72 20.65
CA GLY A 79 4.93 -10.98 20.76
C GLY A 79 4.30 -11.50 19.47
N ALA A 80 4.44 -10.77 18.35
CA ALA A 80 4.12 -11.30 17.02
C ALA A 80 5.22 -12.25 16.55
N GLU A 81 4.84 -13.45 16.12
CA GLU A 81 5.76 -14.52 15.71
C GLU A 81 5.27 -15.17 14.41
N PRO A 82 6.15 -15.83 13.64
CA PRO A 82 5.77 -16.55 12.43
C PRO A 82 4.56 -17.49 12.64
N GLY A 83 3.55 -17.36 11.79
CA GLY A 83 2.29 -18.13 11.89
C GLY A 83 1.15 -17.38 12.59
N ASP A 84 1.41 -16.23 13.20
CA ASP A 84 0.39 -15.29 13.65
C ASP A 84 -0.22 -14.52 12.48
N LEU A 85 -1.38 -13.90 12.72
CA LEU A 85 -1.96 -12.89 11.84
C LEU A 85 -1.87 -11.53 12.52
N LEU A 86 -1.21 -10.56 11.87
CA LEU A 86 -1.17 -9.19 12.36
C LEU A 86 -2.31 -8.40 11.74
N GLU A 87 -3.16 -7.82 12.59
CA GLU A 87 -4.14 -6.83 12.21
C GLU A 87 -3.54 -5.43 12.40
N ILE A 88 -3.62 -4.61 11.35
CA ILE A 88 -3.23 -3.21 11.31
C ILE A 88 -4.51 -2.40 11.12
N GLU A 89 -4.91 -1.67 12.15
CA GLU A 89 -6.02 -0.71 12.12
C GLU A 89 -5.50 0.67 11.74
N TYR A 90 -6.01 1.26 10.66
CA TYR A 90 -5.68 2.62 10.23
C TYR A 90 -6.56 3.61 10.98
N LEU A 91 -6.00 4.28 11.98
CA LEU A 91 -6.72 5.24 12.82
C LEU A 91 -6.92 6.58 12.13
N ASP A 92 -5.90 7.05 11.41
CA ASP A 92 -5.96 8.25 10.60
C ASP A 92 -4.87 8.24 9.51
N ILE A 93 -5.12 8.95 8.42
CA ILE A 93 -4.14 9.17 7.34
C ILE A 93 -4.26 10.63 6.94
N VAL A 94 -3.26 11.42 7.30
CA VAL A 94 -3.25 12.87 7.08
C VAL A 94 -2.34 13.19 5.90
N ALA A 95 -2.92 13.76 4.85
CA ALA A 95 -2.17 14.15 3.67
C ALA A 95 -1.34 15.42 3.89
N GLN A 96 -0.17 15.49 3.25
CA GLN A 96 0.54 16.76 3.08
C GLN A 96 -0.22 17.69 2.10
N PRO A 97 -0.02 19.02 2.18
CA PRO A 97 -0.83 19.99 1.42
C PRO A 97 -0.54 20.00 -0.10
N ARG A 98 0.39 19.18 -0.57
CA ARG A 98 0.81 19.10 -1.96
C ARG A 98 0.89 17.64 -2.39
N GLY A 99 0.52 17.39 -3.65
CA GLY A 99 0.72 16.10 -4.28
C GLY A 99 0.98 16.23 -5.77
N TRP A 100 1.26 15.11 -6.42
CA TRP A 100 1.54 15.08 -7.85
C TRP A 100 1.00 13.80 -8.50
N THR A 101 0.74 13.87 -9.80
CA THR A 101 0.40 12.71 -10.63
C THR A 101 1.26 12.77 -11.88
N ARG A 102 1.82 11.65 -12.32
CA ARG A 102 2.59 11.61 -13.57
C ARG A 102 2.17 10.47 -14.48
N ASN A 103 2.24 10.70 -15.79
CA ASN A 103 2.24 9.63 -16.78
C ASN A 103 3.69 9.36 -17.19
N ARG A 104 4.11 8.09 -17.18
CA ARG A 104 5.43 7.67 -17.66
C ARG A 104 5.29 6.93 -18.99
N PRO A 105 5.85 7.47 -20.09
CA PRO A 105 5.86 6.79 -21.38
C PRO A 105 6.36 5.35 -21.30
N GLY A 106 5.64 4.43 -21.96
CA GLY A 106 5.96 3.00 -21.96
C GLY A 106 5.60 2.25 -20.67
N ALA A 107 4.92 2.89 -19.72
CA ALA A 107 4.46 2.27 -18.48
C ALA A 107 2.99 2.53 -18.20
N GLY A 108 2.38 1.62 -17.44
CA GLY A 108 0.96 1.70 -17.08
C GLY A 108 0.07 0.86 -17.97
N PHE A 109 -1.21 0.86 -17.59
CA PHE A 109 -2.21 0.10 -18.32
C PHE A 109 -2.46 0.69 -19.71
N LEU A 110 -2.41 2.02 -19.83
CA LEU A 110 -2.69 2.76 -21.06
C LEU A 110 -1.42 3.28 -21.76
N ARG A 111 -0.28 2.61 -21.55
CA ARG A 111 1.04 3.01 -22.09
C ARG A 111 1.09 3.15 -23.62
N ASP A 112 0.24 2.41 -24.33
CA ASP A 112 0.16 2.42 -25.80
C ASP A 112 -0.76 3.55 -26.33
N VAL A 113 -1.50 4.21 -25.44
CA VAL A 113 -2.42 5.32 -25.76
C VAL A 113 -1.83 6.66 -25.30
N PHE A 114 -1.23 6.70 -24.11
CA PHE A 114 -0.60 7.89 -23.55
C PHE A 114 0.93 7.77 -23.65
N THR A 115 1.45 8.10 -24.83
CA THR A 115 2.88 7.98 -25.16
C THR A 115 3.73 9.16 -24.69
N GLU A 116 3.11 10.27 -24.33
CA GLU A 116 3.80 11.49 -23.88
C GLU A 116 3.87 11.58 -22.35
N PRO A 117 4.94 12.16 -21.79
CA PRO A 117 5.04 12.37 -20.35
C PRO A 117 4.16 13.54 -19.91
N TYR A 118 3.45 13.35 -18.80
CA TYR A 118 2.65 14.40 -18.17
C TYR A 118 2.98 14.45 -16.68
N LEU A 119 2.92 15.65 -16.12
CA LEU A 119 3.06 15.89 -14.68
C LEU A 119 2.02 16.92 -14.27
N VAL A 120 1.21 16.59 -13.26
CA VAL A 120 0.19 17.46 -12.68
C VAL A 120 0.51 17.63 -11.21
N HIS A 121 0.56 18.89 -10.76
CA HIS A 121 0.70 19.24 -9.35
C HIS A 121 -0.65 19.57 -8.75
N TRP A 122 -0.88 19.08 -7.54
CA TRP A 122 -2.13 19.24 -6.80
C TRP A 122 -1.91 20.10 -5.55
N ASN A 123 -2.83 21.02 -5.30
CA ASN A 123 -3.00 21.68 -4.02
C ASN A 123 -4.09 20.95 -3.23
N ILE A 124 -3.76 20.53 -2.01
CA ILE A 124 -4.64 19.76 -1.13
C ILE A 124 -5.02 20.64 0.07
N SER A 125 -6.31 20.94 0.20
CA SER A 125 -6.86 21.72 1.32
C SER A 125 -8.35 21.42 1.50
N ASP A 126 -8.83 21.53 2.74
CA ASP A 126 -10.26 21.39 3.07
C ASP A 126 -10.91 20.09 2.58
N GLY A 127 -10.14 19.00 2.52
CA GLY A 127 -10.61 17.69 2.04
C GLY A 127 -10.74 17.57 0.52
N TRP A 128 -10.10 18.48 -0.24
CA TRP A 128 -10.11 18.48 -1.70
C TRP A 128 -8.72 18.66 -2.30
N ALA A 129 -8.45 17.96 -3.39
CA ALA A 129 -7.33 18.23 -4.28
C ALA A 129 -7.80 19.00 -5.52
N THR A 130 -7.06 20.05 -5.88
CA THR A 130 -7.31 20.89 -7.06
C THR A 130 -6.01 21.20 -7.79
N SER A 131 -6.08 21.47 -9.09
CA SER A 131 -4.92 21.85 -9.90
C SER A 131 -5.31 22.90 -10.95
N GLU A 132 -4.48 23.93 -11.13
CA GLU A 132 -4.63 24.89 -12.23
C GLU A 132 -4.38 24.23 -13.60
N GLN A 133 -3.65 23.12 -13.63
CA GLN A 133 -3.37 22.36 -14.85
C GLN A 133 -4.59 21.54 -15.32
N ILE A 134 -5.59 21.35 -14.44
CA ILE A 134 -6.85 20.68 -14.76
C ILE A 134 -8.01 21.55 -14.22
N PRO A 135 -8.29 22.70 -14.84
CA PRO A 135 -9.26 23.66 -14.33
C PRO A 135 -10.67 23.06 -14.28
N GLY A 136 -11.43 23.41 -13.24
CA GLY A 136 -12.81 22.95 -13.05
C GLY A 136 -12.95 21.56 -12.43
N VAL A 137 -11.84 20.90 -12.09
CA VAL A 137 -11.84 19.59 -11.41
C VAL A 137 -11.44 19.75 -9.94
N ARG A 138 -12.18 19.07 -9.06
CA ARG A 138 -11.81 18.84 -7.66
C ARG A 138 -11.98 17.38 -7.31
N ILE A 139 -11.02 16.80 -6.60
CA ILE A 139 -11.04 15.39 -6.19
C ILE A 139 -11.22 15.35 -4.67
N PRO A 140 -12.21 14.60 -4.13
CA PRO A 140 -12.40 14.50 -2.69
C PRO A 140 -11.31 13.64 -2.05
N ASP A 141 -11.06 13.88 -0.77
CA ASP A 141 -10.16 13.08 0.05
C ASP A 141 -10.60 11.61 0.08
N GLY A 142 -9.68 10.74 -0.32
CA GLY A 142 -9.75 9.29 -0.21
C GLY A 142 -8.43 8.73 0.29
N SER A 143 -7.78 9.44 1.21
CA SER A 143 -6.37 9.20 1.55
C SER A 143 -6.12 7.79 2.08
N PHE A 144 -5.08 7.16 1.56
CA PHE A 144 -4.60 5.83 1.98
C PHE A 144 -3.09 5.69 1.75
N MET A 145 -2.51 4.59 2.25
CA MET A 145 -1.12 4.21 1.97
C MET A 145 -1.08 3.17 0.84
N GLY A 146 -0.50 3.50 -0.31
CA GLY A 146 -0.36 2.59 -1.46
C GLY A 146 0.54 1.40 -1.15
N THR A 147 1.67 1.68 -0.48
CA THR A 147 2.59 0.66 0.03
C THR A 147 2.54 0.54 1.56
N ALA A 148 2.05 -0.60 2.05
CA ALA A 148 2.15 -0.99 3.46
C ALA A 148 2.27 -2.51 3.60
N GLY A 149 3.14 -2.99 4.49
CA GLY A 149 3.37 -4.43 4.60
C GLY A 149 4.33 -4.85 5.71
N LEU A 150 4.50 -6.16 5.82
CA LEU A 150 5.42 -6.82 6.75
C LEU A 150 6.70 -7.27 6.04
N ALA A 151 7.78 -7.46 6.78
CA ALA A 151 8.98 -8.05 6.19
C ALA A 151 8.74 -9.52 5.81
N PRO A 152 9.28 -10.00 4.67
CA PRO A 152 9.26 -11.41 4.32
C PRO A 152 10.19 -12.22 5.23
N SER A 153 9.96 -13.53 5.33
CA SER A 153 10.99 -14.45 5.82
C SER A 153 12.12 -14.63 4.80
N HIS A 154 13.27 -15.17 5.24
CA HIS A 154 14.37 -15.55 4.34
C HIS A 154 13.92 -16.51 3.23
N THR A 155 13.06 -17.49 3.54
CA THR A 155 12.50 -18.42 2.54
C THR A 155 11.61 -17.69 1.53
N GLN A 156 10.77 -16.76 1.99
CA GLN A 156 9.93 -15.96 1.11
C GLN A 156 10.77 -15.04 0.23
N LEU A 157 11.79 -14.39 0.79
CA LEU A 157 12.72 -13.52 0.08
C LEU A 157 13.31 -14.22 -1.15
N VAL A 158 13.92 -15.39 -0.94
CA VAL A 158 14.51 -16.22 -2.00
C VAL A 158 13.45 -16.64 -3.02
N ALA A 159 12.34 -17.22 -2.57
CA ALA A 159 11.30 -17.73 -3.47
C ALA A 159 10.68 -16.62 -4.34
N TRP A 160 10.51 -15.42 -3.79
CA TRP A 160 9.96 -14.27 -4.52
C TRP A 160 10.97 -13.69 -5.50
N ALA A 161 12.25 -13.61 -5.13
CA ALA A 161 13.30 -13.22 -6.06
C ALA A 161 13.41 -14.20 -7.24
N GLU A 162 13.38 -15.51 -6.97
CA GLU A 162 13.49 -16.55 -7.99
C GLU A 162 12.32 -16.53 -8.98
N ARG A 163 11.08 -16.43 -8.50
CA ARG A 163 9.89 -16.41 -9.38
C ARG A 163 9.83 -15.15 -10.25
N GLU A 164 10.31 -14.02 -9.74
CA GLU A 164 10.36 -12.76 -10.49
C GLU A 164 11.50 -12.77 -11.52
N ALA A 165 12.67 -13.28 -11.14
CA ALA A 165 13.78 -13.49 -12.07
C ALA A 165 13.38 -14.47 -13.18
N ASP A 166 12.63 -15.53 -12.87
CA ASP A 166 12.08 -16.44 -13.86
C ASP A 166 11.11 -15.77 -14.83
N TRP A 167 10.22 -14.94 -14.31
CA TRP A 167 9.30 -14.18 -15.14
C TRP A 167 10.04 -13.25 -16.12
N VAL A 168 11.07 -12.56 -15.64
CA VAL A 168 11.93 -11.71 -16.49
C VAL A 168 12.64 -12.53 -17.56
N ARG A 169 13.21 -13.70 -17.22
CA ARG A 169 13.84 -14.60 -18.21
C ARG A 169 12.89 -15.04 -19.32
N ARG A 170 11.59 -15.14 -19.03
CA ARG A 170 10.54 -15.48 -20.01
C ARG A 170 10.01 -14.26 -20.80
N GLY A 171 10.65 -13.10 -20.68
CA GLY A 171 10.26 -11.86 -21.37
C GLY A 171 9.20 -11.06 -20.62
N GLY A 172 8.88 -11.42 -19.38
CA GLY A 172 8.01 -10.66 -18.51
C GLY A 172 8.69 -9.44 -17.89
N GLN A 173 7.89 -8.54 -17.30
CA GLN A 173 8.38 -7.40 -16.55
C GLN A 173 8.21 -7.64 -15.04
N ALA A 174 9.30 -7.50 -14.28
CA ALA A 174 9.32 -7.48 -12.82
C ALA A 174 10.40 -6.49 -12.34
N ALA A 175 10.49 -6.31 -11.02
CA ALA A 175 11.50 -5.48 -10.38
C ALA A 175 12.39 -6.37 -9.48
N PRO A 176 13.33 -7.13 -10.04
CA PRO A 176 14.23 -7.99 -9.26
C PRO A 176 15.08 -7.16 -8.28
N PRO A 177 15.71 -7.79 -7.28
CA PRO A 177 16.68 -7.12 -6.41
C PRO A 177 17.71 -6.31 -7.20
N ASP A 178 17.95 -5.10 -6.72
CA ASP A 178 18.78 -4.10 -7.40
C ASP A 178 19.38 -3.17 -6.33
N PRO A 179 20.73 -3.10 -6.20
CA PRO A 179 21.38 -2.28 -5.20
C PRO A 179 21.39 -0.77 -5.52
N GLU A 180 21.05 -0.37 -6.75
CA GLU A 180 20.99 1.05 -7.12
C GLU A 180 19.95 1.80 -6.26
N ASP A 181 20.35 2.95 -5.69
CA ASP A 181 19.57 3.76 -4.74
C ASP A 181 19.01 3.01 -3.52
N ALA A 182 19.55 1.83 -3.18
CA ALA A 182 19.08 1.06 -2.04
C ALA A 182 19.36 1.81 -0.72
N VAL A 183 18.37 1.82 0.16
CA VAL A 183 18.50 2.26 1.55
C VAL A 183 17.99 1.14 2.46
N PRO A 184 18.82 0.60 3.37
CA PRO A 184 20.25 0.92 3.56
C PRO A 184 21.13 0.58 2.35
N ALA A 185 22.21 1.34 2.19
CA ALA A 185 23.15 1.18 1.07
C ALA A 185 24.20 0.09 1.36
N GLY A 186 24.52 -0.70 0.33
CA GLY A 186 25.50 -1.79 0.43
C GLY A 186 25.03 -3.00 1.26
N GLY A 187 25.89 -4.03 1.32
CA GLY A 187 25.59 -5.26 2.07
C GLY A 187 24.48 -6.13 1.45
N THR A 188 24.04 -7.13 2.21
CA THR A 188 23.03 -8.10 1.76
C THR A 188 21.68 -7.45 1.50
N ILE A 189 21.24 -6.52 2.36
CA ILE A 189 19.95 -5.83 2.21
C ILE A 189 19.87 -5.09 0.86
N ALA A 190 20.92 -4.39 0.45
CA ALA A 190 20.93 -3.69 -0.83
C ALA A 190 20.95 -4.65 -2.03
N ASN A 191 21.75 -5.72 -1.95
CA ASN A 191 21.98 -6.63 -3.06
C ASN A 191 20.85 -7.65 -3.27
N GLU A 192 20.22 -8.10 -2.18
CA GLU A 192 19.25 -9.21 -2.18
C GLU A 192 17.83 -8.73 -1.83
N GLY A 193 17.70 -7.55 -1.23
CA GLY A 193 16.41 -6.98 -0.85
C GLY A 193 15.49 -6.78 -2.05
N LEU A 194 14.23 -7.22 -1.89
CA LEU A 194 13.24 -7.11 -2.95
C LEU A 194 12.82 -5.65 -3.12
N ARG A 195 12.61 -5.22 -4.36
CA ARG A 195 12.01 -3.92 -4.63
C ARG A 195 10.61 -3.83 -4.03
N THR A 196 10.26 -2.65 -3.54
CA THR A 196 8.95 -2.33 -2.96
C THR A 196 7.88 -2.07 -4.03
N ILE A 197 8.21 -2.21 -5.33
CA ILE A 197 7.33 -1.92 -6.47
C ILE A 197 6.17 -2.91 -6.64
N PRO A 198 6.36 -4.24 -6.74
CA PRO A 198 5.22 -5.14 -6.89
C PRO A 198 4.60 -5.52 -5.54
N PRO A 199 3.27 -5.69 -5.46
CA PRO A 199 2.64 -6.32 -4.32
C PRO A 199 3.02 -7.79 -4.24
N ARG A 200 3.07 -8.32 -3.01
CA ARG A 200 3.29 -9.74 -2.74
C ARG A 200 2.40 -10.19 -1.60
N GLU A 201 2.64 -11.40 -1.12
CA GLU A 201 1.88 -12.01 -0.04
C GLU A 201 1.97 -11.22 1.29
N ASN A 202 3.02 -10.42 1.48
CA ASN A 202 3.19 -9.50 2.61
C ASN A 202 2.41 -8.18 2.48
N CYS A 203 1.48 -8.07 1.53
CA CYS A 203 0.87 -6.82 1.07
C CYS A 203 1.88 -6.02 0.23
N GLY A 204 2.56 -5.05 0.83
CA GLY A 204 3.45 -4.15 0.09
C GLY A 204 2.63 -3.19 -0.77
N ASN A 205 3.04 -3.00 -2.02
CA ASN A 205 2.45 -2.02 -2.94
C ASN A 205 1.19 -2.55 -3.63
N VAL A 206 0.08 -2.61 -2.89
CA VAL A 206 -1.19 -3.18 -3.37
C VAL A 206 -2.07 -2.12 -4.02
N ASP A 207 -1.89 -0.85 -3.65
CA ASP A 207 -2.63 0.28 -4.24
C ASP A 207 -4.16 0.11 -4.11
N ALA A 208 -4.58 -0.44 -2.97
CA ALA A 208 -5.98 -0.67 -2.64
C ALA A 208 -6.59 0.57 -1.97
N LYS A 209 -7.24 1.42 -2.77
CA LYS A 209 -7.91 2.66 -2.31
C LYS A 209 -8.96 2.47 -1.21
N GLN A 210 -9.33 1.23 -0.87
CA GLN A 210 -10.24 0.92 0.23
C GLN A 210 -9.53 0.90 1.60
N LEU A 211 -8.19 0.88 1.64
CA LEU A 211 -7.38 0.89 2.88
C LEU A 211 -7.25 2.30 3.49
N THR A 212 -8.39 2.97 3.65
CA THR A 212 -8.50 4.34 4.18
C THR A 212 -8.64 4.33 5.71
N LYS A 213 -8.79 5.52 6.31
CA LYS A 213 -9.15 5.69 7.72
C LYS A 213 -10.30 4.77 8.16
N GLY A 214 -10.09 4.06 9.27
CA GLY A 214 -11.04 3.12 9.86
C GLY A 214 -11.03 1.71 9.24
N SER A 215 -10.22 1.49 8.19
CA SER A 215 -10.02 0.16 7.61
C SER A 215 -9.05 -0.69 8.43
N ARG A 216 -9.05 -2.00 8.15
CA ARG A 216 -8.18 -2.98 8.79
C ARG A 216 -7.50 -3.85 7.74
N LEU A 217 -6.20 -3.98 7.84
CA LEU A 217 -5.37 -4.86 7.04
C LEU A 217 -4.90 -6.04 7.90
N PHE A 218 -5.04 -7.25 7.38
CA PHE A 218 -4.61 -8.49 8.06
C PHE A 218 -3.50 -9.12 7.25
N VAL A 219 -2.30 -9.27 7.82
CA VAL A 219 -1.13 -9.82 7.13
C VAL A 219 -0.53 -10.97 7.94
N PRO A 220 -0.28 -12.15 7.32
CA PRO A 220 0.44 -13.23 7.98
C PRO A 220 1.84 -12.80 8.40
N VAL A 221 2.20 -13.07 9.65
CA VAL A 221 3.53 -12.79 10.19
C VAL A 221 4.50 -13.86 9.71
N ALA A 222 5.63 -13.42 9.14
CA ALA A 222 6.66 -14.31 8.58
C ALA A 222 8.01 -14.23 9.31
N VAL A 223 8.21 -13.20 10.13
CA VAL A 223 9.39 -12.97 10.97
C VAL A 223 8.95 -12.40 12.31
N ASP A 224 9.79 -12.55 13.34
CA ASP A 224 9.50 -12.02 14.67
C ASP A 224 9.22 -10.52 14.61
N GLY A 225 8.16 -10.10 15.31
CA GLY A 225 7.68 -8.73 15.34
C GLY A 225 7.00 -8.24 14.07
N GLY A 226 6.96 -9.02 12.99
CA GLY A 226 6.35 -8.68 11.70
C GLY A 226 7.06 -7.58 10.89
N LEU A 227 7.76 -6.65 11.54
CA LEU A 227 8.54 -5.57 10.91
C LEU A 227 7.68 -4.75 9.92
N TYR A 228 6.63 -4.11 10.44
CA TYR A 228 5.68 -3.33 9.64
C TYR A 228 6.29 -2.03 9.11
N SER A 229 6.11 -1.74 7.83
CA SER A 229 6.53 -0.47 7.22
C SER A 229 5.44 0.06 6.29
N ALA A 230 5.37 1.38 6.15
CA ALA A 230 4.43 2.06 5.27
C ALA A 230 5.06 3.29 4.60
N GLY A 231 4.61 3.60 3.40
CA GLY A 231 5.04 4.74 2.60
C GLY A 231 4.06 4.96 1.46
N ASP A 232 4.45 5.80 0.49
CA ASP A 232 3.68 5.92 -0.76
C ASP A 232 2.22 6.35 -0.50
N GLY A 233 2.09 7.52 0.13
CA GLY A 233 0.79 8.07 0.49
C GLY A 233 0.05 8.58 -0.73
N HIS A 234 -1.22 8.20 -0.88
CA HIS A 234 -2.08 8.67 -1.96
C HIS A 234 -3.21 9.49 -1.39
N PHE A 235 -3.43 10.71 -1.88
CA PHE A 235 -4.60 11.50 -1.48
C PHE A 235 -5.89 10.92 -2.09
N ALA A 236 -5.81 10.45 -3.34
CA ALA A 236 -6.89 9.75 -4.02
C ALA A 236 -6.34 8.93 -5.20
N GLN A 237 -7.00 7.80 -5.48
CA GLN A 237 -6.67 6.93 -6.60
C GLN A 237 -7.93 6.31 -7.23
N GLY A 238 -7.90 6.11 -8.55
CA GLY A 238 -8.85 5.26 -9.25
C GLY A 238 -8.59 3.76 -9.01
N ASP A 239 -9.56 2.89 -9.30
CA ASP A 239 -9.29 1.44 -9.28
C ASP A 239 -8.30 1.06 -10.39
N GLY A 240 -7.30 0.26 -10.02
CA GLY A 240 -6.28 -0.26 -10.94
C GLY A 240 -5.16 0.70 -11.29
N GLU A 241 -5.16 1.93 -10.75
CA GLU A 241 -4.06 2.89 -10.88
C GLU A 241 -3.50 2.99 -12.32
N VAL A 242 -4.41 3.16 -13.29
CA VAL A 242 -4.10 2.90 -14.70
C VAL A 242 -2.97 3.75 -15.29
N CYS A 243 -2.71 4.93 -14.70
CA CYS A 243 -1.66 5.85 -15.10
C CYS A 243 -0.36 5.74 -14.28
N ILE A 244 -0.11 4.61 -13.60
CA ILE A 244 1.07 4.31 -12.76
C ILE A 244 1.16 5.05 -11.44
N THR A 245 0.47 6.18 -11.29
CA THR A 245 0.52 6.97 -10.06
C THR A 245 -0.85 7.47 -9.68
N ALA A 246 -1.03 7.69 -8.38
CA ALA A 246 -2.19 8.33 -7.80
C ALA A 246 -2.03 9.87 -7.77
N ILE A 247 -2.78 10.54 -6.89
CA ILE A 247 -2.35 11.83 -6.34
C ILE A 247 -1.34 11.53 -5.23
N GLU A 248 -0.09 11.34 -5.62
CA GLU A 248 1.04 10.99 -4.77
C GLU A 248 1.36 12.12 -3.79
N MET A 249 1.56 11.79 -2.52
CA MET A 249 1.84 12.76 -1.47
C MET A 249 2.63 12.15 -0.32
N GLY A 250 3.40 12.99 0.39
CA GLY A 250 3.88 12.62 1.72
C GLY A 250 2.67 12.55 2.66
N ALA A 251 2.64 11.61 3.58
CA ALA A 251 1.52 11.42 4.49
C ALA A 251 1.97 11.29 5.95
N THR A 252 1.03 11.34 6.88
CA THR A 252 1.20 10.86 8.25
C THR A 252 0.15 9.80 8.52
N ALA A 253 0.58 8.56 8.72
CA ALA A 253 -0.31 7.43 9.03
C ALA A 253 -0.28 7.15 10.53
N ALA A 254 -1.45 7.14 11.17
CA ALA A 254 -1.63 6.66 12.54
C ALA A 254 -2.23 5.26 12.50
N VAL A 255 -1.54 4.28 13.08
CA VAL A 255 -1.93 2.87 13.06
C VAL A 255 -1.91 2.25 14.46
N ARG A 256 -2.67 1.18 14.61
CA ARG A 256 -2.66 0.33 15.82
C ARG A 256 -2.57 -1.14 15.41
N PHE A 257 -1.89 -1.94 16.23
CA PHE A 257 -1.64 -3.34 15.95
C PHE A 257 -2.41 -4.26 16.90
N VAL A 258 -2.95 -5.36 16.37
CA VAL A 258 -3.47 -6.49 17.15
C VAL A 258 -2.82 -7.77 16.63
N VAL A 259 -2.32 -8.59 17.55
CA VAL A 259 -1.71 -9.89 17.22
C VAL A 259 -2.75 -10.98 17.45
N HIS A 260 -3.11 -11.69 16.38
CA HIS A 260 -3.99 -12.85 16.44
C HIS A 260 -3.15 -14.12 16.42
N LYS A 261 -2.88 -14.67 17.62
CA LYS A 261 -1.92 -15.76 17.81
C LYS A 261 -2.33 -17.02 17.03
N GLY A 262 -1.41 -17.52 16.20
CA GLY A 262 -1.55 -18.76 15.41
C GLY A 262 -2.65 -18.76 14.34
N GLU A 263 -3.38 -17.65 14.13
CA GLU A 263 -4.53 -17.62 13.23
C GLU A 263 -4.12 -17.82 11.77
N ALA A 264 -3.00 -17.24 11.32
CA ALA A 264 -2.56 -17.43 9.95
C ALA A 264 -2.23 -18.91 9.67
N ALA A 265 -1.54 -19.59 10.59
CA ALA A 265 -1.28 -21.02 10.49
C ALA A 265 -2.58 -21.85 10.53
N ARG A 266 -3.48 -21.55 11.47
CA ARG A 266 -4.75 -22.28 11.66
C ARG A 266 -5.65 -22.27 10.42
N HIS A 267 -5.66 -21.15 9.68
CA HIS A 267 -6.47 -20.99 8.47
C HIS A 267 -5.68 -21.15 7.17
N ASN A 268 -4.40 -21.57 7.26
CA ASN A 268 -3.50 -21.68 6.13
C ASN A 268 -3.44 -20.37 5.29
N MET A 269 -3.44 -19.24 5.98
CA MET A 269 -3.35 -17.92 5.37
C MET A 269 -1.90 -17.67 4.96
N THR A 270 -1.68 -17.63 3.66
CA THR A 270 -0.38 -17.32 3.08
C THR A 270 -0.34 -15.93 2.45
N ARG A 271 -1.45 -15.17 2.49
CA ARG A 271 -1.59 -13.85 1.87
C ARG A 271 -2.40 -12.92 2.76
N PHE A 272 -2.17 -11.62 2.57
CA PHE A 272 -2.92 -10.55 3.23
C PHE A 272 -4.42 -10.55 2.86
N GLN A 273 -5.23 -9.93 3.73
CA GLN A 273 -6.65 -9.64 3.50
C GLN A 273 -6.96 -8.22 3.99
N GLY A 274 -7.72 -7.45 3.21
CA GLY A 274 -8.24 -6.15 3.64
C GLY A 274 -9.72 -6.26 4.00
N SER A 275 -10.12 -5.64 5.10
CA SER A 275 -11.54 -5.34 5.36
C SER A 275 -11.76 -3.86 5.11
N PRO A 276 -12.70 -3.47 4.22
CA PRO A 276 -13.17 -2.09 4.20
C PRO A 276 -13.75 -1.75 5.58
N ILE A 277 -13.85 -0.44 5.88
CA ILE A 277 -14.48 0.12 7.09
C ILE A 277 -15.62 -0.80 7.53
N PRO A 278 -15.66 -1.27 8.80
CA PRO A 278 -16.77 -2.08 9.25
C PRO A 278 -18.03 -1.29 8.94
N THR A 279 -18.83 -1.79 7.98
CA THR A 279 -20.18 -1.30 7.79
C THR A 279 -20.79 -1.39 9.18
N ILE A 280 -21.18 -0.24 9.75
CA ILE A 280 -22.09 -0.22 10.88
C ILE A 280 -23.22 -1.15 10.44
N SER A 281 -23.28 -2.35 11.02
CA SER A 281 -24.37 -3.24 10.73
C SER A 281 -25.59 -2.51 11.28
N CYS A 282 -26.35 -1.86 10.40
CA CYS A 282 -27.73 -1.54 10.67
C CYS A 282 -28.44 -2.89 10.87
N LEU A 283 -28.36 -3.41 12.10
CA LEU A 283 -29.19 -4.48 12.63
C LEU A 283 -30.59 -3.93 12.99
N GLN A 284 -31.12 -3.05 12.15
CA GLN A 284 -32.51 -2.64 12.19
C GLN A 284 -33.08 -2.66 10.77
N ASN A 285 -34.02 -3.58 10.57
CA ASN A 285 -34.99 -3.65 9.48
C ASN A 285 -34.50 -4.14 8.11
N GLY A 286 -34.14 -5.42 8.04
CA GLY A 286 -34.82 -6.38 7.15
C GLY A 286 -34.80 -6.18 5.62
N ARG A 287 -33.97 -5.30 5.04
CA ARG A 287 -33.82 -5.20 3.58
C ARG A 287 -32.34 -5.22 3.19
N ARG A 288 -31.93 -6.27 2.46
CA ARG A 288 -30.59 -6.37 1.86
C ARG A 288 -30.54 -5.51 0.58
N PRO A 289 -29.55 -4.63 0.41
CA PRO A 289 -29.24 -4.07 -0.90
C PRO A 289 -28.51 -5.12 -1.75
N ALA A 290 -28.83 -5.17 -3.03
CA ALA A 290 -28.19 -6.04 -4.00
C ALA A 290 -26.95 -5.36 -4.59
N THR A 291 -25.76 -5.73 -4.12
CA THR A 291 -24.52 -5.54 -4.88
C THR A 291 -23.68 -6.81 -4.80
N SER A 292 -23.33 -7.34 -5.96
CA SER A 292 -22.42 -8.47 -6.12
C SER A 292 -20.99 -8.03 -5.79
N SER A 293 -20.50 -8.36 -4.61
CA SER A 293 -19.08 -8.22 -4.26
C SER A 293 -18.24 -9.26 -5.02
N PRO A 294 -17.09 -8.91 -5.64
CA PRO A 294 -16.10 -9.91 -6.00
C PRO A 294 -15.61 -10.61 -4.71
N ARG A 295 -15.32 -11.91 -4.80
CA ARG A 295 -14.93 -12.77 -3.66
C ARG A 295 -13.61 -12.34 -3.01
N TRP A 296 -13.63 -11.24 -2.27
CA TRP A 296 -12.52 -10.72 -1.47
C TRP A 296 -12.87 -10.59 0.02
N VAL A 297 -14.13 -10.84 0.39
CA VAL A 297 -14.59 -10.84 1.79
C VAL A 297 -15.60 -11.97 1.97
N SER A 298 -15.17 -13.12 2.49
CA SER A 298 -16.02 -14.01 3.29
C SER A 298 -15.22 -15.20 3.81
N GLN A 299 -14.57 -15.04 4.97
CA GLN A 299 -14.25 -16.23 5.77
C GLN A 299 -14.35 -16.01 7.28
N PHE A 300 -15.19 -15.07 7.74
CA PHE A 300 -15.72 -15.13 9.11
C PHE A 300 -17.18 -14.66 9.10
N GLY A 301 -18.10 -15.60 9.23
CA GLY A 301 -19.47 -15.35 9.67
C GLY A 301 -19.64 -15.87 11.10
N PRO A 302 -20.53 -15.29 11.92
CA PRO A 302 -20.80 -15.80 13.26
C PRO A 302 -21.29 -17.25 13.17
N MET A 303 -20.75 -18.10 14.04
CA MET A 303 -21.14 -19.49 14.20
C MET A 303 -22.66 -19.63 14.35
N GLY A 304 -23.26 -20.48 13.51
CA GLY A 304 -24.57 -21.07 13.75
C GLY A 304 -25.71 -20.60 12.83
N LEU A 305 -26.01 -21.40 11.79
CA LEU A 305 -27.31 -22.02 11.51
C LEU A 305 -27.48 -22.40 10.02
N ARG A 306 -27.63 -23.70 9.82
CA ARG A 306 -28.31 -24.52 8.76
C ARG A 306 -28.35 -24.06 7.28
N LYS A 307 -28.09 -25.08 6.45
CA LYS A 307 -28.12 -25.16 4.98
C LYS A 307 -29.41 -24.65 4.33
N GLY A 308 -29.25 -24.00 3.18
CA GLY A 308 -30.26 -23.88 2.12
C GLY A 308 -29.57 -23.53 0.78
N LYS A 309 -29.60 -24.44 -0.19
CA LYS A 309 -29.13 -24.22 -1.57
C LYS A 309 -30.26 -23.58 -2.37
N GLU A 310 -29.99 -22.51 -3.10
CA GLU A 310 -30.66 -22.21 -4.37
C GLU A 310 -29.83 -21.19 -5.17
N ALA A 311 -29.62 -21.51 -6.45
CA ALA A 311 -28.85 -20.70 -7.39
C ALA A 311 -29.81 -19.90 -8.28
N CYS A 312 -29.62 -18.59 -8.40
CA CYS A 312 -30.45 -17.76 -9.28
C CYS A 312 -29.71 -17.47 -10.59
N ARG A 313 -30.31 -17.88 -11.72
CA ARG A 313 -29.85 -17.59 -13.09
C ARG A 313 -30.21 -16.15 -13.49
N TRP A 314 -29.33 -15.52 -14.26
CA TRP A 314 -29.54 -14.21 -14.89
C TRP A 314 -30.36 -14.34 -16.18
N ARG A 315 -31.28 -13.39 -16.44
CA ARG A 315 -31.90 -13.14 -17.77
C ARG A 315 -31.89 -11.63 -18.05
N PRO A 316 -31.56 -11.17 -19.26
CA PRO A 316 -31.56 -9.76 -19.63
C PRO A 316 -32.90 -9.29 -20.22
N GLY A 317 -33.25 -8.04 -19.92
CA GLY A 317 -34.00 -7.15 -20.83
C GLY A 317 -35.39 -6.71 -20.38
N THR A 318 -35.53 -5.43 -19.97
CA THR A 318 -36.66 -4.56 -20.36
C THR A 318 -36.25 -3.08 -20.14
N PRO A 319 -36.60 -2.13 -21.04
CA PRO A 319 -36.21 -0.72 -20.92
C PRO A 319 -37.19 0.08 -20.06
N CYS A 320 -36.69 1.05 -19.28
CA CYS A 320 -37.54 2.07 -18.64
C CYS A 320 -37.91 3.17 -19.64
N SER A 321 -39.21 3.44 -19.75
CA SER A 321 -39.78 4.60 -20.46
C SER A 321 -39.99 5.78 -19.51
N THR A 322 -39.66 6.96 -20.07
CA THR A 322 -39.96 8.36 -19.67
C THR A 322 -39.54 8.82 -18.28
#